data_AF-A0A838VWD2-F1
#
_entry.id   AF-A0A838VWD2-F1
#
_cell.length_a   1.000
_cell.length_b   1.000
_cell.length_c   1.000
_cell.angle_alpha   90.00
_cell.angle_beta   90.00
_cell.angle_gamma   90.00
#
_symmetry.space_group_name_H-M   'P 1'
#
loop_
_entity.id
_entity.type
_entity.pdbx_description
1 polymer ?
#
loop_
_entity_poly.entity_id
_entity_poly.type
_entity_poly.pdbx_seq_one_letter_code
_entity_poly.pdbx_strand_id
1 'polypeptide(L)'
;MTVGHAFRANPGGEIASSEVFGRDRLIQQLWRILERQSLVLCAERRMGKTCVVKKMVKEAPEQYLTVYRDLEGVRSPIEFVETIFQDVEQELSGFKRLAEGTRQLIKQLGGTEIAGMIKLPEIAAPHWKSLLMKTLEDLVKQQES
;
A
#
# COMPACT_ATOMS: atom_id res chain seq x y z
N MET A 1 4.62 38.40 -11.49
CA MET A 1 4.28 37.70 -12.74
C MET A 1 3.51 36.45 -12.37
N THR A 2 2.20 36.43 -12.58
CA THR A 2 1.34 35.30 -12.19
C THR A 2 1.29 34.35 -13.37
N VAL A 3 1.99 33.22 -13.29
CA VAL A 3 1.86 32.16 -14.28
C VAL A 3 0.46 31.58 -14.11
N GLY A 4 -0.47 31.97 -14.98
CA GLY A 4 -1.81 31.41 -15.01
C GLY A 4 -1.72 29.93 -15.36
N HIS A 5 -1.96 29.05 -14.38
CA HIS A 5 -2.04 27.62 -14.64
C HIS A 5 -3.32 27.37 -15.45
N ALA A 6 -3.18 27.08 -16.74
CA ALA A 6 -4.32 26.73 -17.58
C ALA A 6 -4.89 25.39 -17.11
N PHE A 7 -6.04 25.41 -16.44
CA PHE A 7 -6.77 24.21 -16.04
C PHE A 7 -7.22 23.45 -17.30
N ARG A 8 -6.61 22.29 -17.55
CA ARG A 8 -7.05 21.37 -18.60
C ARG A 8 -8.00 20.34 -18.00
N ALA A 9 -9.10 20.08 -18.70
CA ALA A 9 -9.98 18.99 -18.32
C ALA A 9 -9.24 17.66 -18.49
N ASN A 10 -9.26 16.83 -17.46
CA ASN A 10 -8.74 15.47 -17.53
C ASN A 10 -9.89 14.53 -17.95
N PRO A 11 -9.78 13.83 -19.10
CA PRO A 11 -10.83 12.93 -19.60
C PRO A 11 -10.98 11.63 -18.79
N GLY A 12 -10.28 11.50 -17.65
CA GLY A 12 -10.38 10.38 -16.73
C GLY A 12 -9.08 9.61 -16.51
N GLY A 13 -7.95 10.14 -16.99
CA GLY A 13 -6.62 9.59 -16.74
C GLY A 13 -6.12 9.90 -15.32
N GLU A 14 -4.91 9.46 -15.03
CA GLU A 14 -4.24 9.80 -13.78
C GLU A 14 -3.80 11.26 -13.76
N ILE A 15 -3.97 11.93 -12.63
CA ILE A 15 -3.51 13.31 -12.40
C ILE A 15 -2.23 13.24 -11.58
N ALA A 16 -1.19 13.96 -12.01
CA ALA A 16 0.03 14.07 -11.23
C ALA A 16 -0.25 14.76 -9.89
N SER A 17 0.36 14.31 -8.80
CA SER A 17 0.11 14.88 -7.46
C SER A 17 0.33 16.39 -7.37
N SER A 18 1.27 16.93 -8.16
CA SER A 18 1.55 18.37 -8.28
C SER A 18 0.41 19.18 -8.92
N GLU A 19 -0.49 18.53 -9.64
CA GLU A 19 -1.67 19.14 -10.28
C GLU A 19 -2.95 18.96 -9.43
N VAL A 20 -2.83 18.40 -8.22
CA VAL A 20 -3.93 18.26 -7.26
C VAL A 20 -3.94 19.46 -6.32
N PHE A 21 -4.81 20.43 -6.62
CA PHE A 21 -4.94 21.69 -5.89
C PHE A 21 -6.03 21.66 -4.81
N GLY A 22 -5.84 22.45 -3.74
CA GLY A 22 -6.87 22.70 -2.73
C GLY A 22 -7.17 21.52 -1.78
N ARG A 23 -6.29 20.50 -1.75
CA ARG A 23 -6.46 19.30 -0.92
C ARG A 23 -5.56 19.25 0.31
N ASP A 24 -4.72 20.26 0.52
CA ASP A 24 -3.66 20.19 1.55
C ASP A 24 -4.24 20.15 2.97
N ARG A 25 -5.29 20.94 3.26
CA ARG A 25 -6.00 20.86 4.56
C ARG A 25 -6.64 19.50 4.81
N LEU A 26 -7.23 18.90 3.77
CA LEU A 26 -7.82 17.56 3.85
C LEU A 26 -6.71 16.53 4.14
N ILE A 27 -5.61 16.57 3.40
CA ILE A 27 -4.46 15.67 3.58
C ILE A 27 -3.92 15.76 5.01
N GLN A 28 -3.71 16.97 5.53
CA GLN A 28 -3.28 17.18 6.92
C GLN A 28 -4.28 16.62 7.95
N GLN A 29 -5.58 16.68 7.66
CA GLN A 29 -6.59 16.06 8.52
C GLN A 29 -6.51 14.52 8.45
N LEU A 30 -6.33 13.95 7.25
CA LEU A 30 -6.22 12.50 7.09
C LEU A 30 -5.00 11.94 7.82
N TRP A 31 -3.84 12.61 7.74
CA TRP A 31 -2.66 12.23 8.51
C TRP A 31 -2.91 12.19 10.02
N ARG A 32 -3.53 13.26 10.57
CA ARG A 32 -3.90 13.31 12.00
C ARG A 32 -4.88 12.21 12.42
N ILE A 33 -5.73 11.74 11.52
CA ILE A 33 -6.63 10.61 11.80
C ILE A 33 -5.81 9.31 11.81
N LEU A 34 -4.94 9.11 10.82
CA LEU A 34 -4.07 7.92 10.71
C LEU A 34 -3.14 7.73 11.89
N GLU A 35 -2.72 8.80 12.56
CA GLU A 35 -1.96 8.74 13.82
C GLU A 35 -2.68 7.96 14.93
N ARG A 36 -4.00 7.84 14.87
CA ARG A 36 -4.82 7.24 15.94
C ARG A 36 -5.61 6.02 15.49
N GLN A 37 -6.01 5.97 14.22
CA GLN A 37 -6.92 4.95 13.71
C GLN A 37 -6.88 4.83 12.19
N SER A 38 -7.35 3.69 11.70
CA SER A 38 -7.62 3.49 10.28
C SER A 38 -8.76 4.40 9.79
N LEU A 39 -8.76 4.75 8.50
CA LEU A 39 -9.79 5.57 7.89
C LEU A 39 -10.39 4.91 6.64
N VAL A 40 -11.64 5.26 6.34
CA VAL A 40 -12.34 4.86 5.11
C VAL A 40 -12.85 6.11 4.40
N LEU A 41 -12.47 6.28 3.13
CA LEU A 41 -12.90 7.42 2.31
C LEU A 41 -14.13 7.07 1.46
N CYS A 42 -15.32 7.38 1.98
CA CYS A 42 -16.58 7.20 1.26
C CYS A 42 -16.94 8.45 0.46
N ALA A 43 -16.98 8.34 -0.88
CA ALA A 43 -17.55 9.37 -1.76
C ALA A 43 -17.92 8.75 -3.11
N GLU A 44 -18.68 9.48 -3.93
CA GLU A 44 -18.98 9.11 -5.31
C GLU A 44 -17.73 8.88 -6.19
N ARG A 45 -17.90 8.14 -7.30
CA ARG A 45 -16.84 7.98 -8.29
C ARG A 45 -16.43 9.35 -8.85
N ARG A 46 -15.15 9.49 -9.20
CA ARG A 46 -14.53 10.72 -9.77
C ARG A 46 -14.51 11.95 -8.86
N MET A 47 -14.72 11.80 -7.55
CA MET A 47 -14.52 12.88 -6.56
C MET A 47 -13.03 13.15 -6.22
N GLY A 48 -12.09 12.48 -6.87
CA GLY A 48 -10.65 12.69 -6.68
C GLY A 48 -10.03 11.98 -5.46
N LYS A 49 -10.72 11.00 -4.86
CA LYS A 49 -10.20 10.24 -3.71
C LYS A 49 -8.85 9.59 -3.99
N THR A 50 -8.73 8.89 -5.12
CA THR A 50 -7.48 8.24 -5.53
C THR A 50 -6.35 9.25 -5.71
N CYS A 51 -6.62 10.43 -6.27
CA CYS A 51 -5.62 11.48 -6.42
C CYS A 51 -5.14 12.00 -5.06
N VAL A 52 -6.03 12.11 -4.07
CA VAL A 52 -5.65 12.49 -2.69
C VAL A 52 -4.75 11.42 -2.07
N VAL A 53 -5.12 10.14 -2.15
CA VAL A 53 -4.30 9.04 -1.60
C VAL A 53 -2.92 8.96 -2.27
N LYS A 54 -2.86 9.07 -3.60
CA LYS A 54 -1.59 9.08 -4.34
C LYS A 54 -0.73 10.31 -4.00
N LYS A 55 -1.34 11.47 -3.77
CA LYS A 55 -0.63 12.67 -3.27
C LYS A 55 -0.07 12.43 -1.87
N MET A 56 -0.85 11.85 -0.96
CA MET A 56 -0.39 11.51 0.39
C MET A 56 0.83 10.59 0.37
N VAL A 57 0.83 9.55 -0.47
CA VAL A 57 1.96 8.61 -0.59
C VAL A 57 3.21 9.33 -1.14
N LYS A 58 3.05 10.17 -2.16
CA LYS A 58 4.19 10.90 -2.75
C LYS A 58 4.78 11.97 -1.84
N GLU A 59 3.94 12.59 -1.01
CA GLU A 59 4.30 13.69 -0.10
C GLU A 59 4.27 13.22 1.36
N ALA A 60 4.52 11.93 1.58
CA ALA A 60 4.51 11.34 2.90
C ALA A 60 5.58 11.98 3.79
N PRO A 61 5.25 12.34 5.05
CA PRO A 61 6.26 12.70 6.04
C PRO A 61 7.29 11.57 6.22
N GLU A 62 8.55 11.90 6.42
CA GLU A 62 9.67 10.94 6.50
C GLU A 62 9.47 9.86 7.58
N GLN A 63 8.71 10.15 8.63
CA GLN A 63 8.41 9.18 9.69
C GLN A 63 7.44 8.05 9.28
N TYR A 64 6.84 8.12 8.09
CA TYR A 64 5.89 7.11 7.62
C TYR A 64 6.45 6.32 6.45
N LEU A 65 6.40 5.00 6.57
CA LEU A 65 6.47 4.11 5.42
C LEU A 65 5.09 4.05 4.77
N THR A 66 4.99 4.52 3.52
CA THR A 66 3.72 4.52 2.78
C THR A 66 3.75 3.55 1.62
N VAL A 67 2.77 2.64 1.60
CA VAL A 67 2.54 1.71 0.49
C VAL A 67 1.20 2.01 -0.15
N TYR A 68 1.19 2.21 -1.46
CA TYR A 68 -0.03 2.31 -2.25
C TYR A 68 -0.27 1.00 -2.98
N ARG A 69 -1.40 0.35 -2.69
CA ARG A 69 -1.84 -0.83 -3.42
C ARG A 69 -3.22 -0.64 -4.00
N ASP A 70 -3.32 -0.80 -5.32
CA ASP A 70 -4.61 -0.98 -5.98
C ASP A 70 -5.08 -2.42 -5.76
N LEU A 71 -6.30 -2.56 -5.24
CA LEU A 71 -6.92 -3.85 -4.96
C LEU A 71 -7.93 -4.25 -6.05
N GLU A 72 -8.07 -3.44 -7.10
CA GLU A 72 -8.86 -3.84 -8.27
C GLU A 72 -8.33 -5.16 -8.84
N GLY A 73 -9.21 -6.16 -8.92
CA GLY A 73 -8.85 -7.48 -9.42
C GLY A 73 -8.39 -8.49 -8.36
N VAL A 74 -8.21 -8.10 -7.09
CA VAL A 74 -7.99 -9.04 -5.98
C VAL A 74 -9.32 -9.70 -5.62
N ARG A 75 -9.37 -11.03 -5.67
CA ARG A 75 -10.62 -11.81 -5.57
C ARG A 75 -10.70 -12.71 -4.34
N SER A 76 -9.61 -12.86 -3.60
CA SER A 76 -9.58 -13.69 -2.41
C SER A 76 -8.70 -13.11 -1.30
N PRO A 77 -8.94 -13.48 -0.02
CA PRO A 77 -8.07 -13.06 1.07
C PRO A 77 -6.62 -13.51 0.90
N ILE A 78 -6.37 -14.67 0.31
CA ILE A 78 -5.01 -15.16 0.11
C ILE A 78 -4.28 -14.36 -0.98
N GLU A 79 -4.97 -13.99 -2.07
CA GLU A 79 -4.42 -13.06 -3.07
C GLU A 79 -4.09 -11.71 -2.43
N PHE A 80 -4.96 -11.19 -1.56
CA PHE A 80 -4.65 -9.97 -0.82
C PHE A 80 -3.36 -10.10 0.00
N VAL A 81 -3.16 -11.23 0.70
CA VAL A 81 -1.94 -11.46 1.48
C VAL A 81 -0.70 -11.57 0.58
N GLU A 82 -0.81 -12.23 -0.57
CA GLU A 82 0.25 -12.23 -1.60
C GLU A 82 0.62 -10.81 -2.01
N THR A 83 -0.38 -9.96 -2.27
CA THR A 83 -0.13 -8.57 -2.68
C THR A 83 0.62 -7.78 -1.62
N ILE A 84 0.21 -7.88 -0.36
CA ILE A 84 0.86 -7.18 0.75
C ILE A 84 2.28 -7.71 0.97
N PHE A 85 2.49 -9.02 0.89
CA PHE A 85 3.81 -9.60 1.01
C PHE A 85 4.78 -9.08 -0.06
N GLN A 86 4.31 -8.99 -1.31
CA GLN A 86 5.10 -8.45 -2.42
C GLN A 86 5.42 -6.96 -2.23
N ASP A 87 4.46 -6.16 -1.78
CA ASP A 87 4.67 -4.73 -1.53
C ASP A 87 5.75 -4.51 -0.45
N VAL A 88 5.63 -5.26 0.65
CA VAL A 88 6.61 -5.28 1.73
C VAL A 88 7.98 -5.69 1.16
N GLU A 89 8.08 -6.79 0.42
CA GLU A 89 9.35 -7.25 -0.15
C GLU A 89 10.02 -6.22 -1.10
N GLN A 90 9.24 -5.51 -1.92
CA GLN A 90 9.77 -4.52 -2.88
C GLN A 90 10.35 -3.28 -2.18
N GLU A 91 9.58 -2.67 -1.28
CA GLU A 91 10.01 -1.50 -0.49
C GLU A 91 11.23 -1.82 0.39
N LEU A 92 11.39 -3.11 0.72
CA LEU A 92 12.42 -3.61 1.62
C LEU A 92 13.55 -4.33 0.90
N SER A 93 13.72 -4.15 -0.41
CA SER A 93 14.84 -4.73 -1.17
C SER A 93 16.23 -4.33 -0.62
N GLY A 94 16.33 -3.31 0.24
CA GLY A 94 17.51 -3.01 1.08
C GLY A 94 17.60 -3.77 2.43
N PHE A 95 16.48 -4.25 2.95
CA PHE A 95 16.29 -4.92 4.25
C PHE A 95 16.15 -6.45 4.09
N LYS A 96 17.21 -7.11 3.62
CA LYS A 96 17.25 -8.57 3.35
C LYS A 96 16.76 -9.49 4.49
N ARG A 97 16.72 -8.99 5.74
CA ARG A 97 16.29 -9.74 6.94
C ARG A 97 14.77 -9.84 7.11
N LEU A 98 13.99 -8.95 6.50
CA LEU A 98 12.57 -8.75 6.83
C LEU A 98 11.65 -9.89 6.38
N ALA A 99 12.11 -10.68 5.40
CA ALA A 99 11.32 -11.77 4.85
C ALA A 99 11.65 -13.15 5.43
N GLU A 100 12.60 -13.31 6.36
CA GLU A 100 13.03 -14.65 6.79
C GLU A 100 11.93 -15.43 7.51
N GLY A 101 11.25 -14.82 8.49
CA GLY A 101 10.19 -15.47 9.26
C GLY A 101 8.96 -15.77 8.40
N THR A 102 8.51 -14.79 7.63
CA THR A 102 7.39 -14.97 6.70
C THR A 102 7.73 -15.93 5.56
N ARG A 103 8.91 -15.86 4.92
CA ARG A 103 9.35 -16.85 3.91
C ARG A 103 9.44 -18.25 4.50
N GLN A 104 9.87 -18.39 5.76
CA GLN A 104 9.89 -19.69 6.43
C GLN A 104 8.47 -20.26 6.59
N LEU A 105 7.50 -19.42 6.99
CA LEU A 105 6.11 -19.83 7.10
C LEU A 105 5.51 -20.19 5.73
N ILE A 106 5.82 -19.41 4.69
CA ILE A 106 5.41 -19.67 3.31
C ILE A 106 6.01 -20.98 2.79
N LYS A 107 7.30 -21.24 3.05
CA LYS A 107 7.97 -22.50 2.69
C LYS A 107 7.33 -23.70 3.41
N GLN A 108 7.00 -23.56 4.70
CA GLN A 108 6.32 -24.62 5.46
C GLN A 108 4.93 -24.92 4.90
N LEU A 109 4.25 -23.92 4.35
CA LEU A 109 2.93 -24.09 3.73
C LEU A 109 2.99 -24.54 2.27
N GLY A 110 4.19 -24.74 1.69
CA GLY A 110 4.37 -25.24 0.32
C GLY A 110 4.31 -24.15 -0.76
N GLY A 111 4.59 -22.89 -0.42
CA GLY A 111 4.62 -21.80 -1.39
C GLY A 111 5.68 -21.96 -2.47
N THR A 112 5.38 -21.45 -3.66
CA THR A 112 6.24 -21.52 -4.83
C THR A 112 6.59 -20.12 -5.32
N GLU A 113 7.85 -19.91 -5.69
CA GLU A 113 8.29 -18.69 -6.37
C GLU A 113 8.08 -18.88 -7.88
N ILE A 114 7.22 -18.07 -8.48
CA ILE A 114 6.97 -18.07 -9.92
C ILE A 114 7.35 -16.70 -10.46
N ALA A 115 8.36 -16.66 -11.34
CA ALA A 115 8.81 -15.43 -12.01
C ALA A 115 9.16 -14.26 -11.06
N GLY A 116 9.73 -14.56 -9.87
CA GLY A 116 10.07 -13.54 -8.87
C GLY A 116 8.87 -13.04 -8.04
N MET A 117 7.68 -13.61 -8.24
CA MET A 117 6.52 -13.39 -7.38
C MET A 117 6.28 -14.62 -6.51
N ILE A 118 6.11 -14.40 -5.21
CA ILE A 118 5.66 -15.47 -4.32
C ILE A 118 4.18 -15.73 -4.58
N LYS A 119 3.88 -16.98 -4.96
CA LYS A 119 2.53 -17.51 -5.01
C LYS A 119 2.32 -18.42 -3.80
N LEU A 120 1.35 -18.05 -3.00
CA LEU A 120 0.88 -18.85 -1.88
C LEU A 120 0.00 -19.99 -2.43
N PRO A 121 0.19 -21.21 -1.93
CA PRO A 121 -0.56 -22.36 -2.40
C PRO A 121 -1.97 -22.31 -1.79
N GLU A 122 -2.94 -22.98 -2.42
CA GLU A 122 -4.33 -23.01 -1.91
C GLU A 122 -4.43 -23.57 -0.48
N ILE A 123 -3.52 -24.47 -0.08
CA ILE A 123 -3.46 -25.01 1.29
C ILE A 123 -3.14 -23.94 2.34
N ALA A 124 -2.56 -22.80 1.93
CA ALA A 124 -2.30 -21.66 2.80
C ALA A 124 -3.54 -20.75 2.95
N ALA A 125 -4.55 -20.89 2.09
CA ALA A 125 -5.73 -20.03 2.10
C ALA A 125 -6.47 -19.98 3.46
N PRO A 126 -6.67 -21.10 4.19
CA PRO A 126 -7.25 -21.05 5.54
C PRO A 126 -6.42 -20.26 6.55
N HIS A 127 -5.11 -20.10 6.31
CA HIS A 127 -4.15 -19.46 7.19
C HIS A 127 -3.82 -18.02 6.81
N TRP A 128 -4.54 -17.42 5.84
CA TRP A 128 -4.28 -16.07 5.32
C TRP A 128 -4.10 -15.02 6.43
N LYS A 129 -4.91 -15.09 7.50
CA LYS A 129 -4.84 -14.12 8.60
C LYS A 129 -3.53 -14.24 9.37
N SER A 130 -3.07 -15.46 9.62
CA SER A 130 -1.81 -15.73 10.31
C SER A 130 -0.63 -15.21 9.47
N LEU A 131 -0.67 -15.49 8.16
CA LEU A 131 0.32 -14.98 7.21
C LEU A 131 0.35 -13.45 7.19
N LEU A 132 -0.80 -12.79 7.09
CA LEU A 132 -0.89 -11.33 7.09
C LEU A 132 -0.29 -10.73 8.38
N MET A 133 -0.72 -11.24 9.53
CA MET A 133 -0.24 -10.76 10.83
C MET A 133 1.28 -10.95 10.92
N LYS A 134 1.80 -12.11 10.49
CA LYS A 134 3.22 -12.39 10.52
C LYS A 134 4.03 -11.45 9.62
N THR A 135 3.55 -11.18 8.41
CA THR A 135 4.15 -10.20 7.49
C THR A 135 4.22 -8.81 8.12
N LEU A 136 3.14 -8.37 8.75
CA LEU A 136 3.09 -7.04 9.40
C LEU A 136 3.96 -6.97 10.67
N GLU A 137 4.00 -8.03 11.47
CA GLU A 137 4.88 -8.11 12.64
C GLU A 137 6.36 -8.05 12.24
N ASP A 138 6.74 -8.77 11.18
CA ASP A 138 8.12 -8.77 10.67
C ASP A 138 8.49 -7.36 10.16
N LEU A 139 7.55 -6.65 9.54
CA LEU A 139 7.71 -5.26 9.11
C LEU A 139 7.94 -4.31 10.30
N VAL A 140 7.09 -4.37 11.32
CA VAL A 140 7.18 -3.48 12.50
C VAL A 140 8.50 -3.70 13.25
N LYS A 141 8.89 -4.95 13.51
CA LYS A 141 10.11 -5.27 14.28
C LYS A 141 11.39 -4.68 13.69
N GLN A 142 11.46 -4.58 12.36
CA GLN A 142 12.65 -4.04 11.69
C GLN A 142 12.65 -2.51 11.60
N GLN A 143 11.49 -1.85 11.72
CA GLN A 143 11.44 -0.38 11.85
C GLN A 143 11.96 0.07 13.22
N GLU A 144 11.89 -0.80 14.23
CA GLU A 144 12.37 -0.53 15.60
C GLU A 144 13.84 -0.91 15.83
N SER A 145 14.51 -1.55 14.85
CA SER A 145 15.90 -2.04 14.94
C SER A 145 16.90 -1.09 14.29
#